data_AF-A0A6L6JDW6-F1
#
_entry.id   AF-A0A6L6JDW6-F1
#
_cell.length_a   1.000
_cell.length_b   1.000
_cell.length_c   1.000
_cell.angle_alpha   90.00
_cell.angle_beta   90.00
_cell.angle_gamma   90.00
#
_symmetry.space_group_name_H-M   'P 1'
#
loop_
_entity.id
_entity.type
_entity.pdbx_description
1 polymer ?
#
loop_
_entity_poly.entity_id
_entity_poly.type
_entity_poly.pdbx_seq_one_letter_code
_entity_poly.pdbx_strand_id
1 'polypeptide(L)'
;MRGTDEVSGSLFSHVDLEDRIPARHPLRKIRQIVNDALASLGGDFDRLYADLRRPSIAPERLIRASLIQILFSIRSERQLMEQMQYNL
;
A
#
# COMPACT_ATOMS: atom_id res chain seq x y z
N MET A 1 -18.73 -1.35 3.64
CA MET A 1 -17.74 -2.38 4.01
C MET A 1 -16.32 -1.85 3.76
N ARG A 2 -15.33 -2.29 4.57
CA ARG A 2 -13.90 -2.07 4.29
C ARG A 2 -13.45 -2.98 3.13
N GLY A 3 -12.61 -2.48 2.22
CA GLY A 3 -12.02 -3.30 1.16
C GLY A 3 -10.92 -4.23 1.67
N THR A 4 -10.53 -5.21 0.87
CA THR A 4 -9.43 -6.11 1.20
C THR A 4 -8.07 -5.43 0.99
N ASP A 5 -7.11 -5.74 1.85
CA ASP A 5 -5.69 -5.37 1.69
C ASP A 5 -4.89 -6.48 0.99
N GLU A 6 -5.54 -7.20 0.08
CA GLU A 6 -4.90 -8.31 -0.63
C GLU A 6 -3.92 -7.80 -1.67
N VAL A 7 -2.75 -8.43 -1.71
CA VAL A 7 -1.76 -8.24 -2.76
C VAL A 7 -1.96 -9.35 -3.78
N SER A 8 -2.38 -9.01 -4.99
CA SER A 8 -2.43 -9.98 -6.09
C SER A 8 -1.01 -10.39 -6.44
N GLY A 9 -0.64 -11.63 -6.10
CA GLY A 9 0.57 -12.26 -6.59
C GLY A 9 0.52 -12.46 -8.11
N SER A 10 1.69 -12.77 -8.70
CA SER A 10 1.89 -12.95 -10.14
C SER A 10 0.82 -13.86 -10.77
N LEU A 11 -0.17 -13.25 -11.42
CA LEU A 11 -0.98 -13.91 -12.42
C LEU A 11 -0.16 -13.93 -13.71
N PHE A 12 -0.04 -15.11 -14.32
CA PHE A 12 0.72 -15.42 -15.54
C PHE A 12 0.84 -14.22 -16.49
N SER A 13 1.95 -13.47 -16.40
CA SER A 13 2.39 -12.28 -17.20
C SER A 13 2.82 -11.05 -16.38
N HIS A 14 2.58 -11.00 -15.06
CA HIS A 14 3.01 -9.86 -14.23
C HIS A 14 4.31 -10.16 -13.46
N VAL A 15 5.31 -9.29 -13.62
CA VAL A 15 6.52 -9.23 -12.78
C VAL A 15 6.10 -8.76 -11.39
N ASP A 16 6.53 -9.46 -10.34
CA ASP A 16 6.29 -9.03 -8.96
C ASP A 16 6.98 -7.67 -8.71
N LEU A 17 6.24 -6.71 -8.17
CA LEU A 17 6.79 -5.41 -7.82
C LEU A 17 7.87 -5.53 -6.74
N GLU A 18 7.79 -6.55 -5.88
CA GLU A 18 8.82 -6.82 -4.88
C GLU A 18 10.15 -7.23 -5.51
N ASP A 19 10.14 -7.91 -6.65
CA ASP A 19 11.37 -8.32 -7.35
C ASP A 19 12.15 -7.13 -7.91
N ARG A 20 11.46 -6.01 -8.16
CA ARG A 20 12.08 -4.77 -8.64
C ARG A 20 12.81 -3.99 -7.54
N ILE A 21 12.57 -4.32 -6.27
CA ILE A 21 13.19 -3.63 -5.12
C ILE A 21 14.43 -4.42 -4.67
N PRO A 22 15.64 -3.83 -4.67
CA PRO A 22 16.85 -4.53 -4.24
C PRO A 22 16.71 -5.16 -2.85
N ALA A 23 17.28 -6.34 -2.64
CA ALA A 23 17.17 -7.09 -1.38
C ALA A 23 17.67 -6.31 -0.15
N ARG A 24 18.67 -5.43 -0.34
CA ARG A 24 19.24 -4.58 0.72
C ARG A 24 18.58 -3.19 0.81
N HIS A 25 17.49 -2.94 0.08
CA HIS A 25 16.85 -1.64 0.06
C HIS A 25 16.13 -1.35 1.40
N PRO A 26 16.33 -0.19 2.04
CA PRO A 26 15.72 0.15 3.34
C PRO A 26 14.19 0.04 3.37
N LEU A 27 13.52 0.30 2.25
CA LEU A 27 12.06 0.17 2.15
C LEU A 27 11.54 -1.22 2.49
N ARG A 28 12.33 -2.29 2.29
CA ARG A 28 11.90 -3.64 2.66
C ARG A 28 11.68 -3.76 4.17
N LYS A 29 12.59 -3.20 4.96
CA LYS A 29 12.47 -3.17 6.43
C LYS A 29 11.34 -2.22 6.88
N ILE A 30 11.23 -1.06 6.26
CA ILE A 30 10.15 -0.11 6.56
C ILE A 30 8.79 -0.75 6.28
N ARG A 31 8.63 -1.45 5.16
CA ARG A 31 7.40 -2.17 4.79
C ARG A 31 6.99 -3.17 5.86
N GLN A 32 7.92 -3.96 6.39
CA GLN A 32 7.64 -4.93 7.45
C GLN A 32 7.07 -4.23 8.69
N ILE A 33 7.77 -3.20 9.19
CA ILE A 33 7.35 -2.45 10.38
C ILE A 33 5.96 -1.82 10.18
N VAL A 34 5.73 -1.25 8.99
CA VAL A 34 4.45 -0.59 8.66
C VAL A 34 3.33 -1.61 8.55
N ASN A 35 3.57 -2.76 7.93
CA ASN A 35 2.57 -3.82 7.81
C ASN A 35 2.19 -4.38 9.19
N ASP A 36 3.15 -4.58 10.09
CA ASP A 36 2.88 -5.03 11.46
C ASP A 36 2.03 -4.00 12.23
N ALA A 37 2.36 -2.71 12.10
CA ALA A 37 1.60 -1.63 12.69
C ALA A 37 0.17 -1.55 12.12
N LEU A 38 0.01 -1.65 10.81
CA LEU A 38 -1.30 -1.63 10.15
C LEU A 38 -2.15 -2.85 10.53
N ALA A 39 -1.56 -4.03 10.63
CA ALA A 39 -2.25 -5.23 11.08
C ALA A 39 -2.78 -5.06 12.53
N SER A 40 -2.00 -4.44 13.41
CA SER A 40 -2.43 -4.15 14.79
C SER A 40 -3.63 -3.19 14.86
N LEU A 41 -3.79 -2.31 13.86
CA LEU A 41 -4.90 -1.36 13.75
C LEU A 41 -6.14 -1.95 13.06
N GLY A 42 -6.07 -3.19 12.55
CA GLY A 42 -7.13 -3.80 11.76
C GLY A 42 -8.51 -3.76 12.44
N GLY A 43 -8.56 -4.09 13.74
CA GLY A 43 -9.80 -4.07 14.51
C GLY A 43 -10.38 -2.65 14.72
N ASP A 44 -9.53 -1.63 14.80
CA ASP A 44 -9.97 -0.24 14.89
C ASP A 44 -10.48 0.26 13.55
N PHE A 45 -9.83 -0.12 12.45
CA PHE A 45 -10.35 0.17 11.11
C PHE A 45 -11.71 -0.48 10.88
N ASP A 46 -11.91 -1.73 11.28
CA ASP A 46 -13.18 -2.42 11.08
C ASP A 46 -14.35 -1.71 11.77
N ARG A 47 -14.12 -1.12 12.95
CA ARG A 47 -15.13 -0.32 13.67
C ARG A 47 -15.51 0.98 12.95
N LEU A 48 -14.63 1.54 12.12
CA LEU A 48 -14.86 2.78 11.39
C LEU A 48 -15.68 2.58 10.11
N TYR A 49 -15.78 1.37 9.58
CA TYR A 49 -16.48 1.08 8.34
C TYR A 49 -17.84 0.44 8.58
N ALA A 50 -18.91 1.07 8.06
CA ALA A 50 -20.25 0.49 8.08
C ALA A 50 -20.39 -0.69 7.09
N ASP A 51 -21.18 -1.70 7.44
CA ASP A 51 -21.38 -2.91 6.63
C ASP A 51 -22.20 -2.69 5.36
N LEU A 52 -23.04 -1.66 5.31
CA LEU A 52 -23.91 -1.40 4.18
C LEU A 52 -23.19 -0.51 3.16
N ARG A 53 -22.70 -1.08 2.04
CA ARG A 53 -22.36 -0.46 0.72
C ARG A 53 -21.17 -1.15 0.03
N ARG A 54 -20.89 -0.72 -1.21
CA ARG A 54 -19.66 -1.02 -1.97
C ARG A 54 -18.42 -0.94 -1.08
N PRO A 55 -17.51 -1.93 -1.13
CA PRO A 55 -16.26 -1.87 -0.39
C PRO A 55 -15.47 -0.61 -0.76
N SER A 56 -15.02 0.11 0.26
CA SER A 56 -14.09 1.23 0.10
C SER A 56 -12.67 0.70 -0.21
N ILE A 57 -11.75 1.58 -0.60
CA ILE A 57 -10.33 1.22 -0.63
C ILE A 57 -9.87 1.03 0.82
N ALA A 58 -9.14 -0.08 1.07
CA ALA A 58 -8.61 -0.37 2.39
C ALA A 58 -7.67 0.78 2.87
N PRO A 59 -7.81 1.25 4.12
CA PRO A 59 -7.00 2.36 4.64
C PRO A 59 -5.51 2.05 4.60
N GLU A 60 -5.11 0.79 4.73
CA GLU A 60 -3.74 0.31 4.61
C GLU A 60 -3.08 0.74 3.30
N ARG A 61 -3.81 0.64 2.20
CA ARG A 61 -3.29 0.96 0.87
C ARG A 61 -3.01 2.45 0.74
N LEU A 62 -3.91 3.28 1.28
CA LEU A 62 -3.77 4.73 1.29
C LEU A 62 -2.60 5.14 2.18
N ILE A 63 -2.50 4.59 3.39
CA ILE A 63 -1.42 4.89 4.34
C ILE A 63 -0.06 4.48 3.75
N ARG A 64 0.05 3.30 3.13
CA ARG A 64 1.29 2.87 2.46
C ARG A 64 1.67 3.82 1.31
N ALA A 65 0.70 4.26 0.51
CA ALA A 65 0.95 5.23 -0.57
C ALA A 65 1.42 6.58 -0.01
N SER A 66 0.74 7.12 1.01
CA SER A 66 1.13 8.36 1.68
C SER A 66 2.52 8.29 2.32
N LEU A 67 2.88 7.15 2.90
CA LEU A 67 4.21 6.95 3.45
C LEU A 67 5.28 7.03 2.36
N ILE A 68 5.07 6.41 1.21
CA ILE A 68 5.99 6.53 0.06
C ILE A 68 6.10 8.00 -0.36
N GLN A 69 5.00 8.75 -0.40
CA GLN A 69 5.08 10.17 -0.73
C GLN A 69 5.96 10.94 0.25
N ILE A 70 5.79 10.69 1.55
CA ILE A 70 6.60 11.34 2.60
C ILE A 70 8.08 10.96 2.46
N LEU A 71 8.38 9.66 2.33
CA LEU A 71 9.77 9.17 2.25
C LEU A 71 10.53 9.70 1.04
N PHE A 72 9.83 9.93 -0.07
CA PHE A 72 10.42 10.45 -1.32
C PHE A 72 10.12 11.93 -1.57
N SER A 73 9.57 12.65 -0.59
CA SER A 73 9.21 14.07 -0.72
C SER A 73 8.32 14.38 -1.94
N ILE A 74 7.44 13.45 -2.32
CA ILE A 74 6.47 13.60 -3.41
C ILE A 74 5.31 14.43 -2.89
N ARG A 75 4.98 15.53 -3.59
CA ARG A 75 4.09 16.56 -3.03
C ARG A 75 2.60 16.35 -3.28
N SER A 76 2.22 15.36 -4.08
CA SER A 76 0.82 15.08 -4.39
C SER A 76 0.61 13.64 -4.84
N GLU A 77 -0.62 13.14 -4.68
CA GLU A 77 -0.99 11.80 -5.17
C GLU A 77 -0.86 11.71 -6.69
N ARG A 78 -1.22 12.78 -7.41
CA ARG A 78 -1.03 12.86 -8.87
C ARG A 78 0.44 12.66 -9.26
N GLN A 79 1.36 13.34 -8.57
CA GLN A 79 2.79 13.18 -8.83
C GLN A 79 3.28 11.76 -8.48
N LEU A 80 2.73 11.13 -7.44
CA LEU A 80 3.03 9.73 -7.13
C LEU A 80 2.60 8.82 -8.28
N MET A 81 1.39 9.00 -8.82
CA MET A 81 0.90 8.21 -9.95
C MET A 81 1.77 8.40 -11.21
N GLU A 82 2.20 9.64 -11.49
CA GLU A 82 3.15 9.93 -12.57
C GLU A 82 4.47 9.19 -12.36
N GLN A 83 5.06 9.28 -11.17
CA GLN A 83 6.31 8.56 -10.86
C GLN A 83 6.14 7.04 -10.98
N MET A 84 5.01 6.48 -10.56
CA MET A 84 4.74 5.05 -10.74
C MET A 84 4.66 4.69 -12.22
N GLN A 85 4.01 5.50 -13.05
CA GLN A 85 3.89 5.24 -14.49
C GLN A 85 5.22 5.32 -15.24
N TYR A 86 6.16 6.15 -14.79
CA TYR A 86 7.50 6.24 -15.40
C TYR A 86 8.47 5.17 -14.90
N ASN A 87 8.35 4.74 -13.65
CA ASN A 87 9.34 3.86 -13.01
C ASN A 87 8.92 2.37 -12.96
N LEU A 88 7.67 2.04 -13.36
CA LEU A 88 7.14 0.67 -13.41
C LEU A 88 6.87 0.22 -14.86
#